data_AF-A0A4P7R9H6-F1
#
_entry.id   AF-A0A4P7R9H6-F1
#
_cell.length_a   1.000
_cell.length_b   1.000
_cell.length_c   1.000
_cell.angle_alpha   90.00
_cell.angle_beta   90.00
_cell.angle_gamma   90.00
#
_symmetry.space_group_name_H-M   'P 1'
#
loop_
_entity.id
_entity.type
_entity.pdbx_description
1 polymer ?
#
loop_
_entity_poly.entity_id
_entity_poly.type
_entity_poly.pdbx_seq_one_letter_code
_entity_poly.pdbx_strand_id
1 'polypeptide(L)'
;MNSAKFSAIVLAVAAVASGSAFAADSGLTRAQVKAELAAAQRTGNVIANSESGALAKDVSPNLYPAAYTTEGLSRAQVKAELAAAQEAGDVIANGETGQTVAELNPAQFPATLSTKTRADVKAELALAQRTGDIVINGETGETLAQAYPARYATDNAVAQNPANAQVSAR
;
A
#
# COMPACT_ATOMS: atom_id res chain seq x y z
N MET A 1 -73.15 -64.73 -15.55
CA MET A 1 -72.41 -64.95 -14.29
C MET A 1 -71.88 -63.60 -13.86
N ASN A 2 -72.66 -62.85 -13.07
CA ASN A 2 -72.56 -62.75 -11.58
C ASN A 2 -71.20 -62.14 -11.18
N SER A 3 -71.04 -61.06 -10.41
CA SER A 3 -71.88 -60.15 -9.61
C SER A 3 -70.93 -59.05 -9.07
N ALA A 4 -71.45 -58.12 -8.26
CA ALA A 4 -70.78 -57.30 -7.22
C ALA A 4 -70.57 -55.81 -7.57
N LYS A 5 -71.45 -54.91 -7.11
CA LYS A 5 -71.52 -54.27 -5.77
C LYS A 5 -70.55 -53.07 -5.64
N PHE A 6 -71.17 -51.89 -5.48
CA PHE A 6 -70.65 -50.63 -4.95
C PHE A 6 -69.56 -50.79 -3.88
N SER A 7 -68.50 -49.96 -3.89
CA SER A 7 -68.08 -49.21 -2.69
C SER A 7 -66.89 -48.26 -2.93
N ALA A 8 -66.95 -47.13 -2.21
CA ALA A 8 -65.85 -46.37 -1.61
C ALA A 8 -65.02 -45.40 -2.49
N ILE A 9 -65.43 -44.13 -2.42
CA ILE A 9 -64.57 -42.95 -2.46
C ILE A 9 -63.51 -43.07 -1.36
N VAL A 10 -62.22 -42.95 -1.71
CA VAL A 10 -61.16 -42.60 -0.75
C VAL A 10 -60.34 -41.47 -1.35
N LEU A 11 -60.39 -40.33 -0.65
CA LEU A 11 -59.65 -39.10 -0.86
C LEU A 11 -58.19 -39.32 -0.41
N ALA A 12 -57.24 -39.28 -1.35
CA ALA A 12 -55.82 -39.28 -1.03
C ALA A 12 -55.26 -37.86 -1.15
N VAL A 13 -55.05 -37.23 0.01
CA VAL A 13 -54.29 -35.99 0.20
C VAL A 13 -52.82 -36.30 -0.12
N ALA A 14 -52.27 -35.70 -1.18
CA ALA A 14 -50.84 -35.72 -1.46
C ALA A 14 -50.26 -34.32 -1.22
N ALA A 15 -49.23 -34.29 -0.38
CA ALA A 15 -48.62 -33.15 0.26
C ALA A 15 -48.26 -31.97 -0.67
N VAL A 16 -48.45 -30.77 -0.13
CA VAL A 16 -47.94 -29.49 -0.63
C VAL A 16 -46.47 -29.64 -0.99
N ALA A 17 -46.16 -29.56 -2.28
CA ALA A 17 -44.82 -29.27 -2.76
C ALA A 17 -44.52 -27.81 -2.47
N SER A 18 -44.13 -27.50 -1.24
CA SER A 18 -43.33 -26.30 -0.96
C SER A 18 -41.95 -26.54 -1.52
N GLY A 19 -41.84 -26.48 -2.85
CA GLY A 19 -40.59 -26.31 -3.54
C GLY A 19 -40.08 -24.92 -3.22
N SER A 20 -39.37 -24.80 -2.09
CA SER A 20 -38.55 -23.65 -1.80
C SER A 20 -37.63 -23.46 -2.99
N ALA A 21 -37.81 -22.34 -3.70
CA ALA A 21 -36.98 -21.95 -4.81
C ALA A 21 -35.51 -21.99 -4.36
N PHE A 22 -34.73 -22.93 -4.91
CA PHE A 22 -33.28 -22.81 -4.87
C PHE A 22 -32.93 -21.58 -5.69
N ALA A 23 -32.57 -20.50 -5.00
CA ALA A 23 -31.90 -19.38 -5.62
C ALA A 23 -30.66 -19.93 -6.34
N ALA A 24 -30.62 -19.70 -7.65
CA ALA A 24 -29.44 -19.89 -8.48
C ALA A 24 -28.40 -18.84 -8.08
N ASP A 25 -27.76 -19.04 -6.93
CA ASP A 25 -26.51 -18.40 -6.59
C ASP A 25 -25.41 -19.38 -7.00
N SER A 26 -24.42 -18.93 -7.76
CA SER A 26 -23.26 -19.75 -8.10
C SER A 26 -22.50 -20.06 -6.81
N GLY A 27 -22.92 -21.12 -6.12
CA GLY A 27 -22.46 -21.45 -4.77
C GLY A 27 -20.94 -21.50 -4.73
N LEU A 28 -20.36 -20.90 -3.68
CA LEU A 28 -18.92 -20.93 -3.44
C LEU A 28 -18.40 -22.35 -3.65
N THR A 29 -17.37 -22.47 -4.47
CA THR A 29 -16.69 -23.75 -4.68
C THR A 29 -16.18 -24.26 -3.33
N ARG A 30 -16.11 -25.59 -3.15
CA ARG A 30 -15.56 -26.18 -1.92
C ARG A 30 -14.15 -25.65 -1.59
N ALA A 31 -13.37 -25.28 -2.60
CA ALA A 31 -12.07 -24.65 -2.44
C ALA A 31 -12.18 -23.24 -1.82
N GLN A 32 -13.11 -22.42 -2.31
CA GLN A 32 -13.39 -21.09 -1.76
C GLN A 32 -13.92 -21.17 -0.33
N VAL A 33 -14.86 -22.08 -0.04
CA VAL A 33 -15.39 -22.28 1.33
C VAL A 33 -14.27 -22.68 2.30
N LYS A 34 -13.34 -23.56 1.88
CA LYS A 34 -12.18 -23.93 2.71
C LYS A 34 -11.23 -22.76 2.94
N ALA A 35 -10.97 -21.96 1.91
CA ALA A 35 -10.11 -20.78 2.03
C ALA A 35 -10.73 -19.74 2.98
N GLU A 36 -12.05 -19.54 2.89
CA GLU A 36 -12.80 -18.62 3.74
C GLU A 36 -12.84 -19.11 5.19
N LEU A 37 -13.08 -20.40 5.43
CA LEU A 37 -13.02 -20.99 6.77
C LEU A 37 -11.62 -20.86 7.39
N ALA A 38 -10.57 -21.15 6.62
CA ALA A 38 -9.19 -21.00 7.09
C ALA A 38 -8.86 -19.53 7.39
N ALA A 39 -9.36 -18.59 6.58
CA ALA A 39 -9.22 -17.17 6.85
C ALA A 39 -9.95 -16.76 8.14
N ALA A 40 -11.19 -17.22 8.33
CA ALA A 40 -11.99 -16.93 9.51
C ALA A 40 -11.36 -17.49 10.79
N GLN A 41 -10.81 -18.71 10.73
CA GLN A 41 -10.05 -19.31 11.84
C GLN A 41 -8.80 -18.49 12.15
N ARG A 42 -8.02 -18.08 11.13
CA ARG A 42 -6.80 -17.29 11.31
C ARG A 42 -7.06 -15.91 11.92
N THR A 43 -8.18 -15.28 11.60
CA THR A 43 -8.55 -13.95 12.12
C THR A 43 -9.43 -14.00 13.36
N GLY A 44 -9.78 -15.21 13.84
CA GLY A 44 -10.68 -15.38 14.98
C GLY A 44 -12.13 -14.95 14.71
N ASN A 45 -12.54 -14.87 13.44
CA ASN A 45 -13.92 -14.64 13.00
C ASN A 45 -14.74 -15.93 13.03
N VAL A 46 -14.53 -16.75 14.06
CA VAL A 46 -15.29 -17.98 14.32
C VAL A 46 -15.99 -17.84 15.65
N ILE A 47 -17.22 -18.35 15.76
CA ILE A 47 -17.97 -18.30 17.01
C ILE A 47 -17.28 -19.21 18.03
N ALA A 48 -16.88 -18.63 19.16
CA ALA A 48 -16.25 -19.33 20.28
C ALA A 48 -17.27 -19.77 21.34
N ASN A 49 -18.42 -19.07 21.43
CA ASN A 49 -19.51 -19.42 22.32
C ASN A 49 -20.86 -19.33 21.57
N SER A 50 -21.54 -20.46 21.41
CA SER A 50 -22.82 -20.56 20.69
C SER A 50 -23.99 -19.88 21.39
N GLU A 51 -23.89 -19.61 22.70
CA GLU A 51 -24.94 -18.96 23.49
C GLU A 51 -24.87 -17.43 23.39
N SER A 52 -23.66 -16.87 23.44
CA SER A 52 -23.45 -15.41 23.33
C SER A 52 -23.19 -14.94 21.90
N GLY A 53 -22.87 -15.85 20.97
CA GLY A 53 -22.44 -15.52 19.62
C GLY A 53 -21.05 -14.87 19.56
N ALA A 54 -20.30 -14.86 20.68
CA ALA A 54 -19.01 -14.19 20.76
C ALA A 54 -17.98 -14.81 19.80
N LEU A 55 -17.22 -13.97 19.10
CA LEU A 55 -16.16 -14.43 18.21
C LEU A 55 -14.89 -14.76 19.00
N ALA A 56 -14.09 -15.68 18.48
CA ALA A 56 -12.86 -16.12 19.15
C ALA A 56 -11.85 -14.98 19.35
N LYS A 57 -11.81 -14.01 18.44
CA LYS A 57 -10.99 -12.80 18.60
C LYS A 57 -11.44 -11.89 19.74
N ASP A 58 -12.72 -11.92 20.11
CA ASP A 58 -13.26 -11.09 21.19
C ASP A 58 -13.00 -11.73 22.55
N VAL A 59 -13.05 -13.07 22.61
CA VAL A 59 -12.78 -13.85 23.83
C VAL A 59 -11.29 -13.96 24.12
N SER A 60 -10.43 -14.02 23.10
CA SER A 60 -8.98 -14.19 23.26
C SER A 60 -8.20 -13.33 22.26
N PRO A 61 -8.27 -12.00 22.37
CA PRO A 61 -7.66 -11.08 21.39
C PRO A 61 -6.14 -11.28 21.25
N ASN A 62 -5.45 -11.70 22.31
CA ASN A 62 -4.00 -11.95 22.29
C ASN A 62 -3.58 -13.13 21.38
N LEU A 63 -4.52 -14.00 21.00
CA LEU A 63 -4.25 -15.16 20.12
C LEU A 63 -4.47 -14.86 18.64
N TYR A 64 -5.04 -13.70 18.31
CA TYR A 64 -5.41 -13.34 16.95
C TYR A 64 -4.72 -12.04 16.54
N PRO A 65 -4.33 -11.89 15.26
CA PRO A 65 -3.73 -10.67 14.79
C PRO A 65 -4.70 -9.50 14.96
N ALA A 66 -4.22 -8.38 15.50
CA ALA A 66 -4.99 -7.14 15.54
C ALA A 66 -5.50 -6.81 14.14
N ALA A 67 -6.75 -6.36 14.04
CA ALA A 67 -7.30 -5.88 12.79
C ALA A 67 -6.51 -4.64 12.36
N TYR A 68 -5.51 -4.83 11.49
CA TYR A 68 -4.85 -3.72 10.84
C TYR A 68 -5.87 -3.09 9.89
N THR A 69 -6.45 -1.97 10.31
CA THR A 69 -7.13 -1.03 9.42
C THR A 69 -6.07 -0.46 8.49
N THR A 70 -5.78 -1.19 7.41
CA THR A 70 -4.79 -0.78 6.42
C THR A 70 -5.47 0.25 5.51
N GLU A 71 -5.38 1.53 5.88
CA GLU A 71 -5.28 2.62 4.89
C GLU A 71 -3.88 2.60 4.22
N GLY A 72 -3.29 1.42 4.07
CA GLY A 72 -1.95 1.20 3.54
C GLY A 72 -2.03 0.29 2.32
N LEU A 73 -1.01 0.38 1.46
CA LEU A 73 -0.86 -0.39 0.24
C LEU A 73 -1.21 -1.86 0.46
N SER A 74 -1.98 -2.43 -0.45
CA SER A 74 -2.27 -3.87 -0.48
C SER A 74 -0.95 -4.66 -0.57
N ARG A 75 -0.94 -5.89 -0.05
CA ARG A 75 0.24 -6.77 -0.18
C ARG A 75 0.69 -6.96 -1.63
N ALA A 76 -0.22 -6.90 -2.59
CA ALA A 76 0.10 -6.97 -4.01
C ALA A 76 0.88 -5.72 -4.47
N GLN A 77 0.44 -4.54 -4.06
CA GLN A 77 1.14 -3.27 -4.33
C GLN A 77 2.52 -3.24 -3.69
N VAL A 78 2.65 -3.64 -2.42
CA VAL A 78 3.97 -3.68 -1.74
C VAL A 78 4.94 -4.63 -2.45
N LYS A 79 4.45 -5.79 -2.93
CA LYS A 79 5.29 -6.72 -3.70
C LYS A 79 5.70 -6.15 -5.06
N ALA A 80 4.80 -5.46 -5.74
CA ALA A 80 5.09 -4.82 -7.02
C ALA A 80 6.14 -3.72 -6.85
N GLU A 81 6.00 -2.89 -5.82
CA GLU A 81 6.96 -1.83 -5.49
C GLU A 81 8.34 -2.37 -5.13
N LEU A 82 8.40 -3.44 -4.31
CA LEU A 82 9.65 -4.08 -3.97
C LEU A 82 10.33 -4.71 -5.20
N ALA A 83 9.57 -5.34 -6.10
CA ALA A 83 10.12 -5.88 -7.34
C ALA A 83 10.67 -4.77 -8.25
N ALA A 84 9.95 -3.64 -8.37
CA ALA A 84 10.40 -2.49 -9.13
C ALA A 84 11.71 -1.89 -8.56
N ALA A 85 11.80 -1.74 -7.23
CA ALA A 85 13.02 -1.26 -6.57
C ALA A 85 14.21 -2.21 -6.78
N GLN A 86 13.97 -3.53 -6.80
CA GLN A 86 15.00 -4.52 -7.10
C GLN A 86 15.48 -4.45 -8.56
N GLU A 87 14.55 -4.27 -9.50
CA GLU A 87 14.86 -4.12 -10.93
C GLU A 87 15.63 -2.84 -11.23
N ALA A 88 15.27 -1.74 -10.56
CA ALA A 88 15.99 -0.46 -10.64
C ALA A 88 17.33 -0.47 -9.89
N GLY A 89 17.51 -1.40 -8.95
CA GLY A 89 18.69 -1.46 -8.08
C GLY A 89 18.68 -0.45 -6.93
N ASP A 90 17.53 0.13 -6.61
CA ASP A 90 17.31 1.12 -5.55
C ASP A 90 17.27 0.52 -4.13
N VAL A 91 17.68 -0.74 -4.00
CA VAL A 91 17.78 -1.42 -2.70
C VAL A 91 19.09 -1.02 -2.05
N ILE A 92 19.06 -0.68 -0.75
CA ILE A 92 20.27 -0.39 0.03
C ILE A 92 21.13 -1.65 0.13
N ALA A 93 22.38 -1.57 -0.34
CA ALA A 93 23.36 -2.65 -0.30
C ALA A 93 24.32 -2.52 0.89
N ASN A 94 24.58 -1.29 1.36
CA ASN A 94 25.42 -1.02 2.51
C ASN A 94 24.68 -0.11 3.50
N GLY A 95 24.41 -0.61 4.71
CA GLY A 95 23.69 0.13 5.74
C GLY A 95 24.50 1.25 6.41
N GLU A 96 25.83 1.24 6.31
CA GLU A 96 26.70 2.27 6.88
C GLU A 96 26.82 3.48 5.94
N THR A 97 26.93 3.24 4.63
CA THR A 97 27.09 4.32 3.63
C THR A 97 25.78 4.71 2.96
N GLY A 98 24.73 3.90 3.11
CA GLY A 98 23.45 4.11 2.45
C GLY A 98 23.46 3.85 0.94
N GLN A 99 24.54 3.24 0.41
CA GLN A 99 24.67 3.03 -1.03
C GLN A 99 23.69 1.97 -1.54
N THR A 100 23.10 2.23 -2.71
CA THR A 100 22.20 1.30 -3.38
C THR A 100 22.97 0.24 -4.19
N VAL A 101 22.29 -0.85 -4.57
CA VAL A 101 22.90 -1.88 -5.43
C VAL A 101 23.30 -1.30 -6.79
N ALA A 102 22.49 -0.38 -7.34
CA ALA A 102 22.78 0.30 -8.60
C ALA A 102 24.03 1.19 -8.51
N GLU A 103 24.26 1.87 -7.37
CA GLU A 103 25.45 2.71 -7.17
C GLU A 103 26.73 1.88 -7.07
N LEU A 104 26.66 0.69 -6.48
CA LEU A 104 27.81 -0.22 -6.38
C LEU A 104 28.10 -0.94 -7.70
N ASN A 105 27.06 -1.29 -8.46
CA ASN A 105 27.17 -2.07 -9.69
C ASN A 105 26.43 -1.43 -10.87
N PRO A 106 26.81 -0.20 -11.30
CA PRO A 106 26.04 0.57 -12.29
C PRO A 106 25.97 -0.11 -13.66
N ALA A 107 26.89 -1.01 -13.99
CA ALA A 107 26.86 -1.75 -15.24
C ALA A 107 25.74 -2.82 -15.31
N GLN A 108 25.15 -3.20 -14.18
CA GLN A 108 24.11 -4.23 -14.10
C GLN A 108 22.69 -3.66 -14.09
N PHE A 109 22.55 -2.34 -13.95
CA PHE A 109 21.25 -1.67 -13.83
C PHE A 109 21.08 -0.65 -14.96
N PRO A 110 19.84 -0.43 -15.43
CA PRO A 110 19.58 0.60 -16.41
C PRO A 110 19.97 1.97 -15.84
N ALA A 111 20.71 2.76 -16.62
CA ALA A 111 21.07 4.11 -16.20
C ALA A 111 19.78 4.92 -15.96
N THR A 112 19.63 5.45 -14.74
CA THR A 112 18.54 6.37 -14.43
C THR A 112 18.75 7.64 -15.26
N LEU A 113 17.88 7.86 -16.24
CA LEU A 113 17.92 9.06 -17.05
C LEU A 113 17.45 10.22 -16.15
N SER A 114 18.40 11.08 -15.75
CA SER A 114 18.03 12.34 -15.10
C SER A 114 17.08 13.10 -16.01
N THR A 115 15.94 13.53 -15.47
CA THR A 115 14.98 14.37 -16.19
C THR A 115 15.48 15.80 -16.37
N LYS A 116 16.56 16.19 -15.66
CA LYS A 116 17.19 17.51 -15.78
C LYS A 116 18.11 17.56 -16.98
N THR A 117 18.02 18.65 -17.75
CA THR A 117 18.97 18.88 -18.84
C THR A 117 20.30 19.38 -18.28
N ARG A 118 21.37 19.24 -19.07
CA ARG A 118 22.69 19.82 -18.74
C ARG A 118 22.62 21.35 -18.57
N ALA A 119 21.67 22.02 -19.23
CA ALA A 119 21.46 23.45 -19.10
C ALA A 119 20.89 23.79 -17.71
N ASP A 120 19.89 23.02 -17.25
CA ASP A 120 19.29 23.21 -15.93
C ASP A 120 20.31 22.99 -14.81
N VAL A 121 21.10 21.91 -14.91
CA VAL A 121 22.16 21.62 -13.93
C VAL A 121 23.20 22.75 -13.87
N LYS A 122 23.56 23.34 -15.02
CA LYS A 122 24.48 24.49 -15.06
C LYS A 122 23.86 25.74 -14.44
N ALA A 123 22.57 25.98 -14.69
CA ALA A 123 21.86 27.11 -14.11
C ALA A 123 21.77 26.99 -12.58
N GLU A 124 21.43 25.80 -12.08
CA GLU A 124 21.41 25.50 -10.64
C GLU A 124 22.79 25.68 -9.99
N LEU A 125 23.84 25.16 -10.62
CA LEU A 125 25.20 25.33 -10.10
C LEU A 125 25.63 26.80 -10.08
N ALA A 126 25.32 27.56 -11.12
CA ALA A 126 25.63 29.00 -11.17
C ALA A 126 24.86 29.78 -10.10
N LEU A 127 23.59 29.41 -9.84
CA LEU A 127 22.80 29.99 -8.77
C LEU A 127 23.43 29.69 -7.40
N ALA A 128 23.77 28.43 -7.13
CA ALA A 128 24.41 28.02 -5.87
C ALA A 128 25.75 28.71 -5.65
N GLN A 129 26.57 28.87 -6.70
CA GLN A 129 27.82 29.62 -6.65
C GLN A 129 27.60 31.10 -6.34
N ARG A 130 26.55 31.70 -6.93
CA ARG A 130 26.21 33.11 -6.70
C ARG A 130 25.69 33.35 -5.28
N THR A 131 24.79 32.49 -4.79
CA THR A 131 24.19 32.64 -3.46
C THR A 131 25.08 32.12 -2.34
N GLY A 132 26.15 31.39 -2.67
CA GLY A 132 27.02 30.75 -1.69
C GLY A 132 26.38 29.52 -1.05
N ASP A 133 25.37 28.92 -1.69
CA ASP A 133 24.71 27.68 -1.25
C ASP A 133 25.50 26.44 -1.69
N ILE A 134 26.79 26.44 -1.34
CA ILE A 134 27.71 25.33 -1.58
C ILE A 134 28.27 24.90 -0.25
N VAL A 135 28.01 23.64 0.11
CA VAL A 135 28.55 23.03 1.33
C VAL A 135 30.07 22.88 1.21
N ILE A 136 30.80 23.43 2.18
CA ILE A 136 32.27 23.35 2.24
C ILE A 136 32.76 22.40 3.33
N ASN A 137 31.88 21.99 4.25
CA ASN A 137 32.17 21.02 5.28
C ASN A 137 31.03 19.99 5.36
N GLY A 138 31.33 18.74 5.03
CA GLY A 138 30.34 17.65 5.02
C GLY A 138 29.90 17.19 6.40
N GLU A 139 30.66 17.48 7.45
CA GLU A 139 30.33 17.09 8.84
C GLU A 139 29.40 18.11 9.51
N THR A 140 29.64 19.40 9.29
CA THR A 140 28.85 20.49 9.90
C THR A 140 27.74 21.00 9.00
N GLY A 141 27.80 20.71 7.69
CA GLY A 141 26.87 21.25 6.69
C GLY A 141 27.09 22.74 6.40
N GLU A 142 28.22 23.30 6.80
CA GLU A 142 28.51 24.73 6.62
C GLU A 142 28.63 25.09 5.14
N THR A 143 27.96 26.17 4.72
CA THR A 143 27.97 26.68 3.35
C THR A 143 28.92 27.86 3.15
N LEU A 144 29.32 28.14 1.90
CA LEU A 144 30.14 29.31 1.54
C LEU A 144 29.55 30.63 2.04
N ALA A 145 28.22 30.77 2.02
CA ALA A 145 27.54 31.96 2.52
C ALA A 145 27.69 32.14 4.03
N GLN A 146 27.73 31.04 4.79
CA GLN A 146 27.92 31.06 6.24
C GLN A 146 29.38 31.35 6.63
N ALA A 147 30.33 30.75 5.91
CA ALA A 147 31.76 30.96 6.15
C ALA A 147 32.24 32.35 5.69
N TYR A 148 31.66 32.89 4.61
CA TYR A 148 32.06 34.17 4.01
C TYR A 148 30.87 35.12 3.79
N PRO A 149 30.16 35.53 4.86
CA PRO A 149 28.92 36.30 4.74
C PRO A 149 29.13 37.62 3.99
N ALA A 150 30.28 38.28 4.16
CA ALA A 150 30.60 39.52 3.45
C ALA A 150 30.64 39.37 1.92
N ARG A 151 30.88 38.15 1.40
CA ARG A 151 30.93 37.87 -0.05
C ARG A 151 29.56 37.53 -0.64
N TYR A 152 28.59 37.17 0.20
CA TYR A 152 27.27 36.67 -0.19
C TYR A 152 26.11 37.46 0.43
N ALA A 153 26.39 38.56 1.13
CA ALA A 153 25.44 39.36 1.91
C ALA A 153 24.34 40.03 1.07
N THR A 154 24.57 40.29 -0.21
CA THR A 154 23.61 40.99 -1.08
C THR A 154 22.53 40.08 -1.67
N ASP A 155 22.80 38.77 -1.79
CA ASP A 155 21.89 37.83 -2.47
C ASP A 155 21.11 36.92 -1.50
N ASN A 156 21.61 36.74 -0.27
CA ASN A 156 20.93 35.95 0.77
C ASN A 156 19.56 36.56 1.19
N ALA A 157 19.41 37.89 1.10
CA ALA A 157 18.14 38.57 1.41
C ALA A 157 17.01 38.23 0.42
N VAL A 158 17.34 37.83 -0.82
CA VAL A 158 16.36 37.46 -1.85
C VAL A 158 15.98 35.98 -1.75
N ALA A 159 16.94 35.10 -1.39
CA ALA A 159 16.69 33.67 -1.23
C ALA A 159 15.89 33.33 0.05
N GLN A 160 16.05 34.11 1.12
CA GLN A 160 15.36 33.88 2.39
C GLN A 160 13.93 34.42 2.44
N ASN A 161 13.46 35.14 1.42
CA ASN A 161 12.10 35.68 1.40
C ASN A 161 11.38 35.44 0.05
N PRO A 162 11.01 34.18 -0.25
CA PRO A 162 10.23 33.87 -1.45
C PRO A 162 8.83 34.53 -1.46
N ALA A 163 8.37 35.08 -0.32
CA ALA A 163 7.06 35.73 -0.21
C ALA A 163 7.02 37.15 -0.80
N ASN A 164 8.15 37.86 -0.91
CA ASN A 164 8.17 39.23 -1.45
C ASN A 164 8.31 39.30 -2.99
N ALA A 165 8.71 38.22 -3.65
CA ALA A 165 8.84 38.19 -5.11
C ALA A 165 7.47 38.17 -5.85
N GLN A 166 6.39 37.83 -5.15
CA GLN A 166 5.03 37.77 -5.72
C GLN A 166 4.27 39.11 -5.66
N VAL A 167 4.79 40.12 -4.96
CA VAL A 167 4.07 41.39 -4.72
C VAL A 167 4.44 42.50 -5.72
N SER A 168 5.52 42.35 -6.49
CA SER A 168 5.92 43.33 -7.54
C SER A 168 5.40 43.02 -8.95
N ALA A 169 4.52 42.03 -9.11
CA ALA A 169 3.91 41.67 -10.39
C ALA A 169 2.38 41.89 -10.41
N ARG A 170 1.92 43.01 -9.84
CA ARG A 170 0.53 43.46 -9.95
C ARG A 170 0.43 44.95 -10.19
#